data_AF-A0A1T3CKH2-F1
#
_entry.id   AF-A0A1T3CKH2-F1
#
_cell.length_a   1.000
_cell.length_b   1.000
_cell.length_c   1.000
_cell.angle_alpha   90.00
_cell.angle_beta   90.00
_cell.angle_gamma   90.00
#
_symmetry.space_group_name_H-M   'P 1'
#
loop_
_entity.id
_entity.type
_entity.pdbx_description
1 polymer ?
#
loop_
_entity_poly.entity_id
_entity_poly.type
_entity_poly.pdbx_seq_one_letter_code
_entity_poly.pdbx_strand_id
1 'polypeptide(L)'
;MWHVPRLQLVRAAALSRRHLVQKATLSIEGRRWETTTSRGTLLEHQHLTEDDSTGLTSYESAEDAQERHRGAFLTWKGLPEKSRTEHECPRPRLISFESTPTFTLGRRQDDLTQDQKAHLERPLDVHLLRHPQPIRMLFHPQVKKTNRGGLTTYHGPGQLVLWPVLDMHSSLYPKYSVSTFASHLEATTQQFLLDMFDIETYTNRDEPGVWVRASSGQPRKIAALGVHHRRYVTALGTAINIDVSVKGGEDVNPWARFVPCGLEGKLATSVVAELGNTAQGMSFDISDLAQRWASIFEEGLMDASRRGVDLGR
;
A
#
# COMPACT_ATOMS: atom_id res chain seq x y z
N MET A 1 -48.07 -28.93 -8.35
CA MET A 1 -46.82 -29.58 -7.95
C MET A 1 -45.79 -29.35 -9.05
N TRP A 2 -44.93 -28.34 -8.90
CA TRP A 2 -43.69 -28.21 -9.67
C TRP A 2 -42.65 -27.59 -8.72
N HIS A 3 -41.70 -28.41 -8.27
CA HIS A 3 -40.59 -28.02 -7.42
C HIS A 3 -39.50 -27.38 -8.28
N VAL A 4 -39.04 -26.19 -7.88
CA VAL A 4 -37.81 -25.57 -8.38
C VAL A 4 -36.70 -25.86 -7.36
N PRO A 5 -35.58 -26.54 -7.71
CA PRO A 5 -34.52 -26.82 -6.76
C PRO A 5 -33.62 -25.60 -6.53
N ARG A 6 -33.23 -25.38 -5.26
CA ARG A 6 -32.19 -24.45 -4.82
C ARG A 6 -30.86 -24.73 -5.52
N LEU A 7 -30.22 -23.71 -6.11
CA LEU A 7 -28.80 -23.75 -6.43
C LEU A 7 -27.98 -23.76 -5.13
N GLN A 8 -27.25 -24.85 -4.90
CA GLN A 8 -26.18 -24.93 -3.91
C GLN A 8 -24.92 -24.27 -4.50
N LEU A 9 -24.29 -23.38 -3.71
CA LEU A 9 -22.91 -22.94 -3.93
C LEU A 9 -21.99 -24.16 -3.99
N VAL A 10 -21.21 -24.28 -5.07
CA VAL A 10 -20.13 -25.26 -5.17
C VAL A 10 -18.79 -24.54 -5.33
N ARG A 11 -18.04 -24.55 -4.21
CA ARG A 11 -16.59 -24.64 -4.05
C ARG A 11 -15.69 -23.84 -5.01
N ALA A 12 -15.03 -22.82 -4.43
CA ALA A 12 -13.75 -22.32 -4.90
C ALA A 12 -12.76 -23.49 -5.08
N ALA A 13 -12.36 -23.74 -6.33
CA ALA A 13 -11.28 -24.66 -6.64
C ALA A 13 -9.95 -24.01 -6.23
N ALA A 14 -9.38 -24.50 -5.12
CA ALA A 14 -8.03 -24.16 -4.70
C ALA A 14 -7.02 -24.62 -5.77
N LEU A 15 -6.42 -23.68 -6.49
CA LEU A 15 -5.20 -23.89 -7.27
C LEU A 15 -4.02 -24.01 -6.31
N SER A 16 -3.85 -25.17 -5.69
CA SER A 16 -2.69 -25.51 -4.88
C SER A 16 -1.55 -26.03 -5.76
N ARG A 17 -0.75 -25.13 -6.33
CA ARG A 17 0.69 -25.42 -6.48
C ARG A 17 1.35 -24.97 -5.18
N ARG A 18 1.71 -25.92 -4.31
CA ARG A 18 2.51 -25.64 -3.11
C ARG A 18 3.88 -25.14 -3.55
N HIS A 19 3.99 -23.83 -3.76
CA HIS A 19 5.29 -23.16 -3.83
C HIS A 19 5.85 -23.25 -2.41
N LEU A 20 7.06 -23.84 -2.28
CA LEU A 20 7.80 -23.76 -1.02
C LEU A 20 8.12 -22.28 -0.79
N VAL A 21 7.35 -21.67 0.10
CA VAL A 21 7.56 -20.32 0.61
C VAL A 21 8.51 -20.43 1.78
N GLN A 22 9.72 -19.88 1.63
CA GLN A 22 10.63 -19.67 2.75
C GLN A 22 10.19 -18.40 3.48
N LYS A 23 9.86 -18.53 4.76
CA LYS A 23 9.67 -17.41 5.68
C LYS A 23 10.91 -17.29 6.54
N ALA A 24 11.51 -16.11 6.57
CA ALA A 24 12.56 -15.75 7.50
C ALA A 24 12.05 -14.63 8.40
N THR A 25 12.18 -14.80 9.70
CA THR A 25 11.80 -13.80 10.70
C THR A 25 13.07 -13.27 11.34
N LEU A 26 13.28 -11.95 11.24
CA LEU A 26 14.35 -11.25 11.94
C LEU A 26 13.74 -10.40 13.05
N SER A 27 14.26 -10.55 14.27
CA SER A 27 13.82 -9.76 15.43
C SER A 27 15.01 -9.00 16.04
N ILE A 28 14.93 -7.66 16.09
CA ILE A 28 15.95 -6.79 16.67
C ILE A 28 15.26 -5.72 17.52
N GLU A 29 15.56 -5.67 18.82
CA GLU A 29 15.04 -4.67 19.76
C GLU A 29 13.50 -4.57 19.76
N GLY A 30 12.80 -5.70 19.67
CA GLY A 30 11.33 -5.75 19.63
C GLY A 30 10.72 -5.57 18.23
N ARG A 31 11.50 -5.15 17.23
CA ARG A 31 11.06 -5.05 15.83
C ARG A 31 11.12 -6.40 15.16
N ARG A 32 10.04 -6.83 14.50
CA ARG A 32 9.92 -8.08 13.74
C ARG A 32 9.75 -7.81 12.26
N TRP A 33 10.63 -8.36 11.44
CA TRP A 33 10.53 -8.31 9.98
C TRP A 33 10.31 -9.71 9.45
N GLU A 34 9.19 -9.91 8.77
CA GLU A 34 8.86 -11.18 8.13
C GLU A 34 9.19 -11.07 6.64
N THR A 35 10.24 -11.76 6.22
CA THR A 35 10.62 -11.84 4.82
C THR A 35 10.12 -13.15 4.24
N THR A 36 9.33 -13.03 3.18
CA THR A 36 8.77 -14.14 2.45
C THR A 36 9.41 -14.20 1.07
N THR A 37 9.99 -15.35 0.72
CA THR A 37 10.56 -15.62 -0.61
C THR A 37 10.12 -17.01 -1.04
N SER A 38 9.55 -17.15 -2.24
CA SER A 38 9.24 -18.47 -2.79
C SER A 38 10.25 -18.85 -3.85
N ARG A 39 10.50 -20.14 -3.99
CA ARG A 39 11.37 -20.64 -5.07
C ARG A 39 10.74 -20.26 -6.42
N GLY A 40 11.45 -19.45 -7.20
CA GLY A 40 10.98 -18.95 -8.50
C GLY A 40 10.29 -17.58 -8.46
N THR A 41 10.11 -16.95 -7.28
CA THR A 41 9.71 -15.54 -7.23
C THR A 41 10.93 -14.67 -7.47
N LEU A 42 10.73 -13.59 -8.22
CA LEU A 42 11.65 -12.49 -8.45
C LEU A 42 11.58 -11.47 -7.29
N LEU A 43 10.37 -11.17 -6.82
CA LEU A 43 10.08 -10.19 -5.77
C LEU A 43 10.26 -10.80 -4.37
N GLU A 44 11.08 -10.16 -3.55
CA GLU A 44 11.11 -10.41 -2.11
C GLU A 44 10.01 -9.60 -1.41
N HIS A 45 9.24 -10.21 -0.52
CA HIS A 45 8.26 -9.48 0.29
C HIS A 45 8.75 -9.38 1.73
N GLN A 46 8.80 -8.17 2.28
CA GLN A 46 9.16 -7.88 3.66
C GLN A 46 8.02 -7.13 4.34
N HIS A 47 7.31 -7.78 5.25
CA HIS A 47 6.31 -7.14 6.11
C HIS A 47 6.97 -6.66 7.40
N LEU A 48 6.76 -5.39 7.76
CA LEU A 48 7.33 -4.78 8.96
C LEU A 48 6.30 -4.70 10.08
N THR A 49 6.70 -5.15 11.27
CA THR A 49 5.98 -4.98 12.53
C THR A 49 6.97 -4.47 13.58
N GLU A 50 6.76 -3.28 14.14
CA GLU A 50 7.61 -2.73 15.20
C GLU A 50 7.06 -3.02 16.59
N ASP A 51 5.74 -2.96 16.74
CA ASP A 51 5.03 -3.28 17.97
C ASP A 51 4.17 -4.52 17.76
N ASP A 52 4.62 -5.66 18.29
CA ASP A 52 3.90 -6.93 18.20
C ASP A 52 2.52 -6.93 18.89
N SER A 53 2.23 -5.97 19.77
CA SER A 53 0.94 -5.87 20.46
C SER A 53 -0.14 -5.16 19.65
N THR A 54 0.29 -4.31 18.70
CA THR A 54 -0.60 -3.55 17.82
C THR A 54 -0.46 -3.95 16.35
N GLY A 55 0.64 -4.60 15.96
CA GLY A 55 0.98 -4.86 14.56
C GLY A 55 1.58 -3.65 13.83
N LEU A 56 1.73 -2.51 14.50
CA LEU A 56 2.07 -1.24 13.86
C LEU A 56 3.58 -1.05 13.71
N THR A 57 3.94 -0.24 12.72
CA THR A 57 5.31 0.24 12.45
C THR A 57 5.31 1.76 12.38
N SER A 58 6.28 2.43 13.01
CA SER A 58 6.42 3.87 12.81
C SER A 58 6.81 4.19 11.36
N TYR A 59 6.29 5.30 10.81
CA TYR A 59 6.62 5.71 9.44
C TYR A 59 8.15 5.90 9.25
N GLU A 60 8.85 6.32 10.31
CA GLU A 60 10.31 6.46 10.32
C GLU A 60 11.03 5.12 10.14
N SER A 61 10.68 4.11 10.93
CA SER A 61 11.29 2.79 10.81
C SER A 61 11.02 2.14 9.46
N ALA A 62 9.85 2.39 8.86
CA ALA A 62 9.56 1.94 7.51
C ALA A 62 10.44 2.67 6.46
N GLU A 63 10.61 3.98 6.60
CA GLU A 63 11.46 4.79 5.72
C GLU A 63 12.93 4.35 5.83
N ASP A 64 13.43 4.09 7.03
CA ASP A 64 14.77 3.55 7.27
C ASP A 64 14.98 2.17 6.62
N ALA A 65 13.99 1.29 6.73
CA ALA A 65 14.03 -0.02 6.08
C ALA A 65 14.09 0.10 4.55
N GLN A 66 13.28 1.00 3.99
CA GLN A 66 13.31 1.34 2.57
C GLN A 66 14.65 1.92 2.13
N GLU A 67 15.18 2.91 2.85
CA GLU A 67 16.41 3.58 2.47
C GLU A 67 17.64 2.69 2.61
N ARG A 68 17.64 1.75 3.55
CA ARG A 68 18.66 0.70 3.62
C ARG A 68 18.68 -0.16 2.35
N HIS A 69 17.52 -0.66 1.92
CA HIS A 69 17.42 -1.49 0.71
C HIS A 69 17.70 -0.71 -0.57
N ARG A 70 17.14 0.50 -0.67
CA ARG A 70 17.38 1.41 -1.79
C ARG A 70 18.85 1.83 -1.85
N GLY A 71 19.49 2.04 -0.71
CA GLY A 71 20.91 2.33 -0.58
C GLY A 71 21.78 1.22 -1.18
N ALA A 72 21.44 -0.06 -0.92
CA ALA A 72 22.13 -1.20 -1.53
C ALA A 72 22.06 -1.16 -3.07
N PHE A 73 20.88 -0.89 -3.64
CA PHE A 73 20.73 -0.70 -5.09
C PHE A 73 21.60 0.44 -5.61
N LEU A 74 21.57 1.59 -4.95
CA LEU A 74 22.32 2.77 -5.37
C LEU A 74 23.84 2.56 -5.28
N THR A 75 24.31 1.84 -4.27
CA THR A 75 25.72 1.42 -4.12
C THR A 75 26.11 0.49 -5.27
N TRP A 76 25.33 -0.55 -5.56
CA TRP A 76 25.59 -1.46 -6.68
C TRP A 76 25.61 -0.73 -8.03
N LYS A 77 24.66 0.19 -8.27
CA LYS A 77 24.65 1.04 -9.47
C LYS A 77 25.81 2.05 -9.51
N GLY A 78 26.40 2.38 -8.37
CA GLY A 78 27.58 3.25 -8.28
C GLY A 78 28.88 2.56 -8.71
N LEU A 79 28.91 1.23 -8.74
CA LEU A 79 30.10 0.48 -9.17
C LEU A 79 30.41 0.71 -10.66
N PRO A 80 31.71 0.70 -11.05
CA PRO A 80 32.10 0.65 -12.45
C PRO A 80 31.42 -0.52 -13.16
N GLU A 81 31.00 -0.32 -14.41
CA GLU A 81 30.22 -1.32 -15.16
C GLU A 81 30.91 -2.69 -15.22
N LYS A 82 32.24 -2.69 -15.41
CA LYS A 82 33.07 -3.91 -15.44
C LYS A 82 33.07 -4.68 -14.11
N SER A 83 32.84 -4.01 -12.98
CA SER A 83 32.83 -4.64 -11.66
C SER A 83 31.43 -5.11 -11.26
N ARG A 84 30.36 -4.62 -11.89
CA ARG A 84 28.98 -4.99 -11.51
C ARG A 84 28.68 -6.48 -11.68
N THR A 85 29.36 -7.16 -12.60
CA THR A 85 29.23 -8.61 -12.81
C THR A 85 29.84 -9.44 -11.67
N GLU A 86 30.71 -8.83 -10.86
CA GLU A 86 31.38 -9.46 -9.71
C GLU A 86 30.60 -9.28 -8.40
N HIS A 87 29.56 -8.43 -8.41
CA HIS A 87 28.73 -8.13 -7.25
C HIS A 87 27.28 -8.52 -7.49
N GLU A 88 26.66 -9.15 -6.51
CA GLU A 88 25.24 -9.50 -6.57
C GLU A 88 24.38 -8.23 -6.61
N CYS A 89 23.53 -8.12 -7.65
CA CYS A 89 22.55 -7.05 -7.74
C CYS A 89 21.45 -7.28 -6.70
N PRO A 90 21.09 -6.27 -5.88
CA PRO A 90 19.99 -6.40 -4.94
C PRO A 90 18.70 -6.82 -5.65
N ARG A 91 17.94 -7.70 -5.00
CA ARG A 91 16.67 -8.18 -5.53
C ARG A 91 15.56 -7.14 -5.35
N PRO A 92 14.58 -7.07 -6.29
CA PRO A 92 13.43 -6.20 -6.09
C PRO A 92 12.68 -6.64 -4.82
N ARG A 93 12.31 -5.68 -3.99
CA ARG A 93 11.65 -5.96 -2.70
C ARG A 93 10.39 -5.11 -2.54
N LEU A 94 9.30 -5.74 -2.13
CA LEU A 94 8.14 -5.06 -1.60
C LEU A 94 8.30 -4.94 -0.08
N ILE A 95 8.30 -3.71 0.42
CA ILE A 95 8.17 -3.44 1.85
C ILE A 95 6.70 -3.14 2.13
N SER A 96 6.07 -3.86 3.05
CA SER A 96 4.70 -3.61 3.47
C SER A 96 4.61 -3.39 4.97
N PHE A 97 3.65 -2.59 5.41
CA PHE A 97 3.44 -2.29 6.83
C PHE A 97 2.10 -1.58 7.05
N GLU A 98 1.71 -1.52 8.32
CA GLU A 98 0.66 -0.67 8.84
C GLU A 98 1.30 0.41 9.72
N SER A 99 0.98 1.69 9.48
CA SER A 99 1.69 2.80 10.13
C SER A 99 1.08 3.17 11.47
N THR A 100 1.88 3.66 12.42
CA THR A 100 1.34 4.57 13.45
C THR A 100 0.81 5.86 12.77
N PRO A 101 -0.20 6.55 13.34
CA PRO A 101 -0.81 7.72 12.70
C PRO A 101 0.22 8.79 12.31
N THR A 102 0.33 9.05 11.02
CA THR A 102 1.30 9.98 10.43
C THR A 102 0.68 10.69 9.24
N PHE A 103 0.65 12.02 9.29
CA PHE A 103 0.40 12.85 8.13
C PHE A 103 1.72 13.12 7.41
N THR A 104 1.77 12.82 6.12
CA THR A 104 2.94 13.16 5.30
C THR A 104 2.63 14.32 4.39
N LEU A 105 3.60 15.22 4.21
CA LEU A 105 3.55 16.35 3.29
C LEU A 105 4.42 15.99 2.08
N GLY A 106 3.82 15.95 0.89
CA GLY A 106 4.55 15.69 -0.35
C GLY A 106 5.22 16.93 -0.91
N ARG A 107 6.02 16.78 -1.98
CA ARG A 107 6.82 17.87 -2.58
C ARG A 107 6.03 19.06 -3.13
N ARG A 108 4.73 18.90 -3.37
CA ARG A 108 3.85 19.98 -3.84
C ARG A 108 3.11 20.69 -2.71
N GLN A 109 3.26 20.21 -1.48
CA GLN A 109 2.60 20.76 -0.32
C GLN A 109 3.39 21.95 0.19
N ASP A 110 2.74 23.10 0.29
CA ASP A 110 3.31 24.25 0.97
C ASP A 110 3.52 23.97 2.45
N ASP A 111 4.49 24.68 3.03
CA ASP A 111 4.80 24.58 4.44
C ASP A 111 3.59 24.97 5.29
N LEU A 112 3.23 24.09 6.22
CA LEU A 112 2.13 24.34 7.15
C LEU A 112 2.53 25.42 8.16
N THR A 113 1.58 26.27 8.53
CA THR A 113 1.71 27.10 9.72
C THR A 113 1.78 26.23 10.98
N GLN A 114 2.24 26.80 12.10
CA GLN A 114 2.26 26.07 13.37
C GLN A 114 0.86 25.60 13.79
N ASP A 115 -0.17 26.43 13.59
CA ASP A 115 -1.55 26.08 13.92
C ASP A 115 -2.10 24.96 13.02
N GLN A 116 -1.79 24.99 11.72
CA GLN A 116 -2.16 23.92 10.79
C GLN A 116 -1.49 22.61 11.16
N LYS A 117 -0.19 22.64 11.50
CA LYS A 117 0.53 21.46 11.99
C LYS A 117 -0.10 20.93 13.29
N ALA A 118 -0.29 21.80 14.29
CA ALA A 118 -0.87 21.42 15.56
C ALA A 118 -2.30 20.86 15.41
N HIS A 119 -3.07 21.34 14.44
CA HIS A 119 -4.39 20.80 14.10
C HIS A 119 -4.30 19.34 13.61
N LEU A 120 -3.35 19.03 12.72
CA LEU A 120 -3.14 17.64 12.26
C LEU A 120 -2.69 16.71 13.40
N GLU A 121 -1.88 17.21 14.33
CA GLU A 121 -1.30 16.45 15.46
C GLU A 121 -2.26 16.30 16.67
N ARG A 122 -3.49 16.82 16.58
CA ARG A 122 -4.51 16.63 17.64
C ARG A 122 -4.73 15.14 17.96
N PRO A 123 -5.17 14.77 19.17
CA PRO A 123 -5.46 13.39 19.51
C PRO A 123 -6.42 12.75 18.49
N LEU A 124 -6.13 11.52 18.06
CA LEU A 124 -6.93 10.73 17.13
C LEU A 124 -7.32 9.41 17.80
N ASP A 125 -8.61 9.19 17.99
CA ASP A 125 -9.14 7.95 18.56
C ASP A 125 -9.32 6.91 17.45
N VAL A 126 -8.58 5.81 17.56
CA VAL A 126 -8.49 4.78 16.52
C VAL A 126 -9.12 3.48 17.02
N HIS A 127 -10.17 3.03 16.32
CA HIS A 127 -10.89 1.79 16.61
C HIS A 127 -10.77 0.82 15.44
N LEU A 128 -9.89 -0.17 15.53
CA LEU A 128 -9.77 -1.27 14.56
C LEU A 128 -10.30 -2.57 15.15
N LEU A 129 -11.60 -2.80 15.02
CA LEU A 129 -12.23 -3.99 15.58
C LEU A 129 -12.05 -5.24 14.72
N ARG A 130 -11.66 -5.06 13.45
CA ARG A 130 -11.48 -6.15 12.47
C ARG A 130 -10.00 -6.49 12.25
N HIS A 131 -9.09 -5.86 12.98
CA HIS A 131 -7.68 -6.24 13.01
C HIS A 131 -7.50 -7.51 13.87
N PRO A 132 -6.58 -8.45 13.51
CA PRO A 132 -6.32 -9.65 14.31
C PRO A 132 -5.98 -9.35 15.79
N GLN A 133 -5.43 -8.18 16.04
CA GLN A 133 -5.22 -7.60 17.37
C GLN A 133 -6.07 -6.32 17.47
N PRO A 134 -7.30 -6.38 17.99
CA PRO A 134 -8.18 -5.22 18.00
C PRO A 134 -7.57 -4.01 18.70
N ILE A 135 -7.56 -2.86 18.02
CA ILE A 135 -7.01 -1.61 18.55
C ILE A 135 -8.14 -0.70 19.00
N ARG A 136 -8.05 -0.18 20.24
CA ARG A 136 -8.84 0.94 20.76
C ARG A 136 -7.92 1.85 21.54
N MET A 137 -7.32 2.81 20.85
CA MET A 137 -6.24 3.61 21.42
C MET A 137 -6.34 5.06 20.93
N LEU A 138 -5.98 5.97 21.82
CA LEU A 138 -5.79 7.37 21.48
C LEU A 138 -4.35 7.60 21.04
N PHE A 139 -4.16 8.08 19.82
CA PHE A 139 -2.85 8.40 19.25
C PHE A 139 -2.65 9.91 19.12
N HIS A 140 -1.39 10.33 19.09
CA HIS A 140 -0.98 11.67 18.69
C HIS A 140 -0.29 11.55 17.33
N PRO A 141 -0.97 11.90 16.22
CA PRO A 141 -0.38 11.77 14.90
C PRO A 141 0.88 12.63 14.75
N GLN A 142 1.84 12.16 13.95
CA GLN A 142 3.01 12.96 13.59
C GLN A 142 2.82 13.62 12.23
N VAL A 143 3.42 14.81 12.02
CA VAL A 143 3.52 15.43 10.69
C VAL A 143 4.94 15.35 10.15
N LYS A 144 5.12 14.75 8.97
CA LYS A 144 6.44 14.58 8.32
C LYS A 144 6.47 15.11 6.89
N LYS A 145 7.52 15.85 6.51
CA LYS A 145 7.82 16.14 5.11
C LYS A 145 8.45 14.92 4.45
N THR A 146 8.08 14.64 3.21
CA THR A 146 8.56 13.48 2.46
C THR A 146 8.89 13.86 1.03
N ASN A 147 9.74 13.07 0.36
CA ASN A 147 10.12 13.30 -1.04
C ASN A 147 9.08 12.82 -2.06
N ARG A 148 7.90 12.38 -1.59
CA ARG A 148 6.85 11.84 -2.43
C ARG A 148 6.21 12.92 -3.31
N GLY A 149 5.67 12.52 -4.46
CA GLY A 149 4.77 13.40 -5.21
C GLY A 149 3.45 13.66 -4.47
N GLY A 150 2.79 14.78 -4.78
CA GLY A 150 1.47 15.09 -4.24
C GLY A 150 1.46 16.09 -3.08
N LEU A 151 0.25 16.34 -2.55
CA LEU A 151 -0.06 17.19 -1.40
C LEU A 151 -0.14 16.35 -0.12
N THR A 152 -0.62 16.88 1.01
CA THR A 152 -0.83 16.13 2.27
C THR A 152 -1.61 14.81 2.08
N THR A 153 -1.22 13.76 2.80
CA THR A 153 -1.97 12.49 2.95
C THR A 153 -1.78 11.93 4.36
N TYR A 154 -2.61 10.94 4.72
CA TYR A 154 -2.53 10.23 5.98
C TYR A 154 -2.09 8.78 5.80
N HIS A 155 -1.30 8.29 6.75
CA HIS A 155 -0.99 6.88 6.98
C HIS A 155 -1.28 6.53 8.43
N GLY A 156 -1.83 5.34 8.67
CA GLY A 156 -2.17 4.96 10.03
C GLY A 156 -2.81 3.57 10.10
N PRO A 157 -3.30 3.21 11.28
CA PRO A 157 -3.92 1.92 11.49
C PRO A 157 -5.15 1.74 10.58
N GLY A 158 -5.31 0.54 10.03
CA GLY A 158 -6.31 0.13 9.05
C GLY A 158 -5.87 0.39 7.60
N GLN A 159 -4.68 0.93 7.38
CA GLN A 159 -4.15 1.22 6.04
C GLN A 159 -3.01 0.25 5.69
N LEU A 160 -3.17 -0.46 4.57
CA LEU A 160 -2.11 -1.29 4.00
C LEU A 160 -1.17 -0.42 3.16
N VAL A 161 0.05 -0.18 3.63
CA VAL A 161 1.08 0.55 2.91
C VAL A 161 2.03 -0.42 2.20
N LEU A 162 2.32 -0.15 0.93
CA LEU A 162 3.04 -1.05 0.02
C LEU A 162 4.07 -0.28 -0.80
N TRP A 163 5.35 -0.54 -0.56
CA TRP A 163 6.48 0.14 -1.19
C TRP A 163 7.39 -0.81 -1.98
N PRO A 164 7.14 -1.01 -3.29
CA PRO A 164 8.07 -1.74 -4.14
C PRO A 164 9.34 -0.92 -4.40
N VAL A 165 10.46 -1.43 -3.92
CA VAL A 165 11.83 -0.91 -4.12
C VAL A 165 12.53 -1.79 -5.14
N LEU A 166 12.69 -1.27 -6.36
CA LEU A 166 13.24 -2.00 -7.50
C LEU A 166 13.98 -1.05 -8.45
N ASP A 167 14.85 -1.61 -9.31
CA ASP A 167 15.46 -0.87 -10.41
C ASP A 167 14.59 -0.96 -11.67
N MET A 168 13.95 0.15 -12.03
CA MET A 168 13.06 0.23 -13.19
C MET A 168 13.73 -0.15 -14.52
N HIS A 169 15.06 -0.16 -14.58
CA HIS A 169 15.85 -0.50 -15.76
C HIS A 169 16.57 -1.85 -15.64
N SER A 170 16.19 -2.69 -14.67
CA SER A 170 16.71 -4.05 -14.53
C SER A 170 16.53 -4.87 -15.81
N SER A 171 17.46 -5.79 -16.08
CA SER A 171 17.34 -6.79 -17.14
C SER A 171 16.44 -7.97 -16.77
N LEU A 172 16.04 -8.10 -15.50
CA LEU A 172 15.24 -9.22 -14.98
C LEU A 172 13.76 -9.12 -15.39
N TYR A 173 13.30 -7.96 -15.83
CA TYR A 173 11.90 -7.68 -16.17
C TYR A 173 11.80 -6.57 -17.22
N PRO A 174 10.67 -6.42 -17.92
CA PRO A 174 10.47 -5.31 -18.86
C PRO A 174 10.65 -3.95 -18.16
N LYS A 175 11.36 -3.04 -18.83
CA LYS A 175 11.68 -1.71 -18.29
C LYS A 175 10.43 -0.89 -17.98
N TYR A 176 10.53 0.01 -17.02
CA TYR A 176 9.48 0.97 -16.70
C TYR A 176 9.88 2.40 -17.08
N SER A 177 8.91 3.16 -17.60
CA SER A 177 8.84 4.61 -17.37
C SER A 177 8.14 4.89 -16.04
N VAL A 178 8.26 6.12 -15.53
CA VAL A 178 7.56 6.53 -14.29
C VAL A 178 6.05 6.33 -14.42
N SER A 179 5.48 6.67 -15.58
CA SER A 179 4.05 6.47 -15.83
C SER A 179 3.66 5.01 -15.82
N THR A 180 4.42 4.13 -16.49
CA THR A 180 4.09 2.69 -16.53
C THR A 180 4.27 2.01 -15.16
N PHE A 181 5.17 2.52 -14.32
CA PHE A 181 5.30 2.03 -12.94
C PHE A 181 4.10 2.46 -12.09
N ALA A 182 3.65 3.71 -12.23
CA ALA A 182 2.44 4.18 -11.56
C ALA A 182 1.20 3.40 -12.02
N SER A 183 1.02 3.21 -13.34
CA SER A 183 -0.09 2.39 -13.88
C SER A 183 -0.05 0.95 -13.38
N HIS A 184 1.14 0.37 -13.24
CA HIS A 184 1.26 -0.99 -12.69
C HIS A 184 0.84 -1.06 -11.22
N LEU A 185 1.21 -0.08 -10.38
CA LEU A 185 0.74 0.00 -9.00
C LEU A 185 -0.78 0.12 -8.92
N GLU A 186 -1.37 0.97 -9.77
CA GLU A 186 -2.82 1.16 -9.84
C GLU A 186 -3.52 -0.12 -10.30
N ALA A 187 -3.10 -0.72 -11.42
CA ALA A 187 -3.68 -1.94 -11.96
C ALA A 187 -3.61 -3.11 -10.97
N THR A 188 -2.47 -3.28 -10.30
CA THR A 188 -2.31 -4.28 -9.23
C THR A 188 -3.31 -4.05 -8.11
N THR A 189 -3.49 -2.79 -7.71
CA THR A 189 -4.40 -2.41 -6.63
C THR A 189 -5.86 -2.60 -7.02
N GLN A 190 -6.24 -2.26 -8.26
CA GLN A 190 -7.58 -2.50 -8.78
C GLN A 190 -7.89 -4.00 -8.81
N GLN A 191 -6.97 -4.82 -9.35
CA GLN A 191 -7.12 -6.27 -9.40
C GLN A 191 -7.21 -6.88 -8.00
N PHE A 192 -6.36 -6.45 -7.08
CA PHE A 192 -6.41 -6.88 -5.67
C PHE A 192 -7.76 -6.58 -5.02
N LEU A 193 -8.29 -5.36 -5.20
CA LEU A 193 -9.58 -4.96 -4.62
C LEU A 193 -10.75 -5.75 -5.22
N LEU A 194 -10.70 -6.05 -6.51
CA LEU A 194 -11.67 -6.89 -7.19
C LEU A 194 -11.61 -8.33 -6.67
N ASP A 195 -10.42 -8.95 -6.66
CA ASP A 195 -10.25 -10.37 -6.31
C ASP A 195 -10.57 -10.66 -4.84
N MET A 196 -10.20 -9.75 -3.94
CA MET A 196 -10.33 -9.97 -2.50
C MET A 196 -11.68 -9.54 -1.95
N PHE A 197 -12.31 -8.52 -2.56
CA PHE A 197 -13.45 -7.84 -1.95
C PHE A 197 -14.60 -7.58 -2.92
N ASP A 198 -14.49 -7.95 -4.20
CA ASP A 198 -15.48 -7.66 -5.24
C ASP A 198 -15.75 -6.15 -5.39
N ILE A 199 -14.72 -5.33 -5.18
CA ILE A 199 -14.82 -3.85 -5.28
C ILE A 199 -14.31 -3.41 -6.65
N GLU A 200 -15.24 -3.02 -7.51
CA GLU A 200 -14.90 -2.37 -8.79
C GLU A 200 -14.34 -0.96 -8.58
N THR A 201 -13.28 -0.66 -9.31
CA THR A 201 -12.52 0.59 -9.17
C THR A 201 -12.07 1.14 -10.52
N TYR A 202 -11.67 2.42 -10.53
CA TYR A 202 -11.11 3.09 -11.70
C TYR A 202 -9.92 3.97 -11.31
N THR A 203 -9.17 4.41 -12.31
CA THR A 203 -8.04 5.34 -12.18
C THR A 203 -8.35 6.66 -12.85
N ASN A 204 -7.68 7.72 -12.40
CA ASN A 204 -7.74 9.04 -13.02
C ASN A 204 -6.32 9.52 -13.30
N ARG A 205 -6.02 9.85 -14.55
CA ARG A 205 -4.70 10.32 -14.98
C ARG A 205 -4.27 11.60 -14.27
N ASP A 206 -5.20 12.51 -14.02
CA ASP A 206 -4.91 13.79 -13.37
C ASP A 206 -4.78 13.64 -11.85
N GLU A 207 -5.29 12.53 -11.30
CA GLU A 207 -5.32 12.28 -9.88
C GLU A 207 -4.91 10.84 -9.53
N PRO A 208 -3.59 10.59 -9.48
CA PRO A 208 -3.06 9.26 -9.23
C PRO A 208 -3.64 8.59 -7.98
N GLY A 209 -3.79 7.27 -8.09
CA GLY A 209 -4.44 6.42 -7.10
C GLY A 209 -5.67 5.70 -7.65
N VAL A 210 -6.30 4.92 -6.78
CA VAL A 210 -7.45 4.08 -7.13
C VAL A 210 -8.71 4.63 -6.48
N TRP A 211 -9.78 4.67 -7.25
CA TRP A 211 -11.03 5.34 -6.92
C TRP A 211 -12.22 4.40 -7.07
N VAL A 212 -13.24 4.61 -6.24
CA VAL A 212 -14.53 3.93 -6.30
C VAL A 212 -15.59 4.91 -6.81
N ARG A 213 -16.46 4.43 -7.70
CA ARG A 213 -17.59 5.23 -8.19
C ARG A 213 -18.68 5.32 -7.12
N ALA A 214 -19.24 6.51 -6.97
CA ALA A 214 -20.37 6.73 -6.07
C ALA A 214 -21.66 6.82 -6.85
N SER A 215 -22.74 6.23 -6.33
CA SER A 215 -24.10 6.52 -6.77
C SER A 215 -24.47 8.00 -6.59
N SER A 216 -23.89 8.67 -5.58
CA SER A 216 -24.03 10.11 -5.35
C SER A 216 -23.26 10.99 -6.35
N GLY A 217 -22.47 10.40 -7.25
CA GLY A 217 -21.64 11.11 -8.22
C GLY A 217 -20.31 11.66 -7.68
N GLN A 218 -20.09 11.67 -6.36
CA GLN A 218 -18.84 12.15 -5.76
C GLN A 218 -17.77 11.05 -5.72
N PRO A 219 -16.62 11.22 -6.40
CA PRO A 219 -15.59 10.19 -6.44
C PRO A 219 -14.93 10.00 -5.07
N ARG A 220 -14.68 8.74 -4.70
CA ARG A 220 -14.02 8.39 -3.43
C ARG A 220 -12.71 7.67 -3.66
N LYS A 221 -11.60 8.14 -3.07
CA LYS A 221 -10.29 7.50 -3.19
C LYS A 221 -10.15 6.39 -2.16
N ILE A 222 -9.89 5.17 -2.62
CA ILE A 222 -9.66 4.00 -1.76
C ILE A 222 -8.17 3.71 -1.58
N ALA A 223 -7.32 4.09 -2.55
CA ALA A 223 -5.88 3.98 -2.43
C ALA A 223 -5.16 5.21 -2.96
N ALA A 224 -4.21 5.73 -2.17
CA ALA A 224 -3.33 6.81 -2.57
C ALA A 224 -2.05 6.28 -3.21
N LEU A 225 -1.57 6.94 -4.26
CA LEU A 225 -0.31 6.63 -4.93
C LEU A 225 0.66 7.79 -4.80
N GLY A 226 1.87 7.49 -4.36
CA GLY A 226 2.97 8.45 -4.27
C GLY A 226 4.29 7.73 -4.48
N VAL A 227 4.90 7.95 -5.64
CA VAL A 227 6.19 7.33 -6.01
C VAL A 227 7.31 8.36 -6.02
N HIS A 228 8.51 7.89 -5.71
CA HIS A 228 9.76 8.62 -5.91
C HIS A 228 10.78 7.69 -6.56
N HIS A 229 11.76 8.24 -7.27
CA HIS A 229 12.84 7.45 -7.83
C HIS A 229 14.15 8.24 -7.85
N ARG A 230 15.27 7.52 -7.71
CA ARG A 230 16.62 8.06 -7.86
C ARG A 230 17.47 7.06 -8.63
N ARG A 231 18.13 7.50 -9.71
CA ARG A 231 18.89 6.61 -10.61
C ARG A 231 18.07 5.38 -11.04
N TYR A 232 16.78 5.58 -11.34
CA TYR A 232 15.79 4.54 -11.69
C TYR A 232 15.45 3.53 -10.58
N VAL A 233 15.95 3.72 -9.36
CA VAL A 233 15.57 2.91 -8.19
C VAL A 233 14.36 3.56 -7.51
N THR A 234 13.28 2.81 -7.37
CA THR A 234 12.00 3.29 -6.81
C THR A 234 12.05 3.42 -5.29
N ALA A 235 11.20 4.30 -4.77
CA ALA A 235 10.88 4.47 -3.37
C ALA A 235 9.39 4.81 -3.24
N LEU A 236 8.86 4.58 -2.06
CA LEU A 236 7.45 4.72 -1.70
C LEU A 236 6.55 3.80 -2.57
N GLY A 237 5.28 4.13 -2.79
CA GLY A 237 4.37 3.27 -3.54
C GLY A 237 2.91 3.62 -3.36
N THR A 238 2.11 2.66 -2.90
CA THR A 238 0.65 2.79 -2.73
C THR A 238 0.24 2.56 -1.28
N ALA A 239 -0.87 3.18 -0.87
CA ALA A 239 -1.47 3.01 0.44
C ALA A 239 -2.97 2.78 0.29
N ILE A 240 -3.44 1.59 0.66
CA ILE A 240 -4.81 1.13 0.48
C ILE A 240 -5.55 1.24 1.81
N ASN A 241 -6.68 1.94 1.84
CA ASN A 241 -7.52 2.05 3.02
C ASN A 241 -8.34 0.77 3.17
N ILE A 242 -8.01 -0.07 4.16
CA ILE A 242 -8.74 -1.32 4.43
C ILE A 242 -9.83 -1.05 5.47
N ASP A 243 -9.44 -0.66 6.69
CA ASP A 243 -10.33 -0.39 7.83
C ASP A 243 -10.06 0.99 8.46
N VAL A 244 -9.38 1.89 7.72
CA VAL A 244 -9.22 3.28 8.15
C VAL A 244 -10.60 3.92 8.30
N SER A 245 -10.80 4.67 9.38
CA SER A 245 -12.00 5.48 9.55
C SER A 245 -12.05 6.59 8.49
N VAL A 246 -13.16 6.66 7.78
CA VAL A 246 -13.42 7.63 6.69
C VAL A 246 -14.73 8.39 6.92
N LYS A 247 -15.34 8.22 8.09
CA LYS A 247 -16.61 8.84 8.51
C LYS A 247 -16.47 9.34 9.95
N GLY A 248 -17.31 10.29 10.33
CA GLY A 248 -17.28 10.91 11.66
C GLY A 248 -16.47 12.21 11.69
N GLY A 249 -16.30 12.75 12.90
CA GLY A 249 -15.57 13.98 13.16
C GLY A 249 -14.04 13.81 13.07
N GLU A 250 -13.31 14.93 13.13
CA GLU A 250 -11.85 14.96 13.06
C GLU A 250 -11.16 14.13 14.16
N ASP A 251 -11.83 13.91 15.28
CA ASP A 251 -11.36 13.11 16.41
C ASP A 251 -11.20 11.62 16.08
N VAL A 252 -11.95 11.11 15.10
CA VAL A 252 -11.88 9.69 14.65
C VAL A 252 -11.55 9.54 13.16
N ASN A 253 -11.78 10.58 12.35
CA ASN A 253 -11.59 10.57 10.90
C ASN A 253 -10.37 11.43 10.51
N PRO A 254 -9.21 10.85 10.21
CA PRO A 254 -8.01 11.61 9.88
C PRO A 254 -8.17 12.42 8.58
N TRP A 255 -9.03 11.97 7.66
CA TRP A 255 -9.27 12.64 6.38
C TRP A 255 -10.10 13.92 6.51
N ALA A 256 -10.78 14.12 7.65
CA ALA A 256 -11.52 15.35 7.93
C ALA A 256 -10.61 16.52 8.38
N ARG A 257 -9.34 16.28 8.70
CA ARG A 257 -8.40 17.28 9.25
C ARG A 257 -7.66 18.10 8.20
N PHE A 258 -7.82 17.75 6.92
CA PHE A 258 -7.18 18.45 5.82
C PHE A 258 -8.05 18.32 4.58
N VAL A 259 -7.88 19.22 3.61
CA VAL A 259 -8.54 19.12 2.31
C VAL A 259 -7.70 18.19 1.42
N PRO A 260 -8.15 16.95 1.15
CA PRO A 260 -7.37 16.02 0.33
C PRO A 260 -7.30 16.54 -1.10
N CYS A 261 -6.11 16.50 -1.71
CA CYS A 261 -5.89 16.89 -3.10
C CYS A 261 -6.28 18.35 -3.47
N GLY A 262 -6.56 19.23 -2.50
CA GLY A 262 -6.84 20.66 -2.74
C GLY A 262 -8.14 20.95 -3.49
N LEU A 263 -9.05 19.98 -3.61
CA LEU A 263 -10.31 20.10 -4.35
C LEU A 263 -11.49 19.74 -3.45
N GLU A 264 -12.40 20.68 -3.26
CA GLU A 264 -13.68 20.43 -2.59
C GLU A 264 -14.47 19.35 -3.35
N GLY A 265 -15.06 18.39 -2.62
CA GLY A 265 -15.94 17.36 -3.19
C GLY A 265 -15.31 15.98 -3.47
N LYS A 266 -14.06 15.73 -3.04
CA LYS A 266 -13.41 14.41 -3.12
C LYS A 266 -13.23 13.84 -1.73
N LEU A 267 -13.66 12.59 -1.55
CA LEU A 267 -13.63 11.92 -0.25
C LEU A 267 -12.66 10.75 -0.25
N ALA A 268 -12.16 10.39 0.93
CA ALA A 268 -11.55 9.08 1.12
C ALA A 268 -12.64 8.01 1.34
N THR A 269 -12.35 6.77 0.98
CA THR A 269 -13.12 5.59 1.41
C THR A 269 -12.18 4.48 1.86
N SER A 270 -12.73 3.39 2.37
CA SER A 270 -12.02 2.19 2.78
C SER A 270 -12.77 0.93 2.36
N VAL A 271 -12.09 -0.22 2.30
CA VAL A 271 -12.72 -1.52 1.98
C VAL A 271 -13.91 -1.77 2.90
N VAL A 272 -13.76 -1.55 4.21
CA VAL A 272 -14.86 -1.71 5.17
C VAL A 272 -16.02 -0.77 4.89
N ALA A 273 -15.74 0.49 4.51
CA ALA A 273 -16.79 1.44 4.19
C ALA A 273 -17.58 1.06 2.92
N GLU A 274 -16.93 0.48 1.92
CA GLU A 274 -17.57 0.01 0.68
C GLU A 274 -18.32 -1.33 0.87
N LEU A 275 -17.80 -2.25 1.70
CA LEU A 275 -18.47 -3.51 2.02
C LEU A 275 -19.69 -3.34 2.93
N GLY A 276 -19.71 -2.29 3.76
CA GLY A 276 -20.82 -2.03 4.68
C GLY A 276 -21.08 -3.20 5.62
N ASN A 277 -22.31 -3.71 5.65
CA ASN A 277 -22.68 -4.83 6.52
C ASN A 277 -21.97 -6.15 6.16
N THR A 278 -21.49 -6.32 4.92
CA THR A 278 -20.73 -7.50 4.51
C THR A 278 -19.40 -7.62 5.26
N ALA A 279 -18.85 -6.50 5.76
CA ALA A 279 -17.65 -6.49 6.58
C ALA A 279 -17.86 -7.03 8.01
N GLN A 280 -19.10 -7.28 8.44
CA GLN A 280 -19.38 -7.79 9.79
C GLN A 280 -18.84 -9.21 9.95
N GLY A 281 -18.03 -9.42 11.00
CA GLY A 281 -17.40 -10.71 11.28
C GLY A 281 -16.18 -11.02 10.40
N MET A 282 -15.79 -10.12 9.49
CA MET A 282 -14.52 -10.23 8.78
C MET A 282 -13.35 -9.83 9.68
N SER A 283 -12.19 -10.41 9.44
CA SER A 283 -10.91 -9.96 9.98
C SER A 283 -9.94 -9.69 8.83
N PHE A 284 -9.15 -8.63 8.94
CA PHE A 284 -8.20 -8.20 7.94
C PHE A 284 -6.78 -8.24 8.51
N ASP A 285 -6.06 -9.32 8.21
CA ASP A 285 -4.62 -9.40 8.48
C ASP A 285 -3.85 -8.66 7.37
N ILE A 286 -3.20 -7.55 7.72
CA ILE A 286 -2.50 -6.69 6.76
C ILE A 286 -1.32 -7.42 6.11
N SER A 287 -0.64 -8.33 6.82
CA SER A 287 0.47 -9.11 6.27
C SER A 287 -0.01 -10.08 5.19
N ASP A 288 -1.13 -10.78 5.45
CA ASP A 288 -1.73 -11.68 4.46
C ASP A 288 -2.27 -10.93 3.24
N LEU A 289 -2.91 -9.78 3.44
CA LEU A 289 -3.36 -8.90 2.35
C LEU A 289 -2.18 -8.38 1.52
N ALA A 290 -1.09 -7.95 2.18
CA ALA A 290 0.13 -7.53 1.52
C ALA A 290 0.74 -8.66 0.68
N GLN A 291 0.74 -9.89 1.20
CA GLN A 291 1.23 -11.05 0.46
C GLN A 291 0.40 -11.35 -0.79
N ARG A 292 -0.92 -11.14 -0.76
CA ARG A 292 -1.78 -11.26 -1.94
C ARG A 292 -1.50 -10.18 -2.96
N TRP A 293 -1.40 -8.94 -2.52
CA TRP A 293 -1.02 -7.83 -3.40
C TRP A 293 0.36 -8.07 -4.05
N ALA A 294 1.34 -8.56 -3.28
CA ALA A 294 2.69 -8.87 -3.75
C ALA A 294 2.69 -9.88 -4.90
N SER A 295 1.87 -10.92 -4.81
CA SER A 295 1.74 -11.92 -5.87
C SER A 295 1.20 -11.31 -7.17
N ILE A 296 0.16 -10.49 -7.09
CA ILE A 296 -0.41 -9.80 -8.27
C ILE A 296 0.62 -8.84 -8.88
N PHE A 297 1.34 -8.09 -8.04
CA PHE A 297 2.38 -7.16 -8.50
C PHE A 297 3.52 -7.88 -9.23
N GLU A 298 3.94 -9.03 -8.71
CA GLU A 298 4.99 -9.83 -9.35
C GLU A 298 4.57 -10.34 -10.73
N GLU A 299 3.31 -10.73 -10.92
CA GLU A 299 2.80 -11.15 -12.23
C GLU A 299 2.96 -10.03 -13.26
N GLY A 300 2.61 -8.79 -12.92
CA GLY A 300 2.84 -7.64 -13.80
C GLY A 300 4.30 -7.19 -13.89
N LEU A 301 5.13 -7.52 -12.91
CA LEU A 301 6.57 -7.34 -13.01
C LEU A 301 7.14 -8.24 -14.13
N MET A 302 6.70 -9.49 -14.19
CA MET A 302 7.15 -10.50 -15.16
C MET A 302 6.48 -10.35 -16.54
N ASP A 303 5.22 -9.93 -16.58
CA ASP A 303 4.41 -9.79 -17.79
C ASP A 303 3.90 -8.35 -17.95
N ALA A 304 4.46 -7.63 -18.91
CA ALA A 304 4.10 -6.23 -19.15
C ALA A 304 2.63 -6.03 -19.55
N SER A 305 1.95 -7.05 -20.11
CA SER A 305 0.53 -6.96 -20.45
C SER A 305 -0.37 -6.84 -19.22
N ARG A 306 0.12 -7.29 -18.05
CA ARG A 306 -0.58 -7.21 -16.76
C ARG A 306 -0.32 -5.92 -15.99
N ARG A 307 0.48 -4.99 -16.52
CA ARG A 307 0.78 -3.69 -15.89
C ARG A 307 -0.36 -2.66 -16.01
N GLY A 308 -1.50 -3.07 -16.57
CA GLY A 308 -2.58 -2.19 -16.99
C GLY A 308 -2.16 -1.41 -18.23
N VAL A 309 -2.77 -1.73 -19.38
CA VAL A 309 -2.63 -0.94 -20.60
C VAL A 309 -3.97 -0.92 -21.34
N ASP A 310 -4.83 0.03 -20.96
CA ASP A 310 -5.69 0.76 -21.89
C ASP A 310 -6.11 2.11 -21.28
N LEU A 311 -5.15 3.04 -21.16
CA LEU A 311 -5.49 4.46 -21.10
C LEU A 311 -5.75 4.89 -22.55
N GLY A 312 -6.95 4.60 -23.05
CA GLY A 312 -7.31 4.91 -24.43
C GLY A 312 -6.92 6.33 -24.81
N ARG A 313 -6.10 6.43 -25.87
CA ARG A 313 -5.75 7.60 -26.71
C ARG A 313 -5.55 8.96 -26.03
#